data_AF-A0A8T1TR93-F1
#
_entry.id   AF-A0A8T1TR93-F1
#
_cell.length_a   1.000
_cell.length_b   1.000
_cell.length_c   1.000
_cell.angle_alpha   90.00
_cell.angle_beta   90.00
_cell.angle_gamma   90.00
#
_symmetry.space_group_name_H-M   'P 1'
#
loop_
_entity.id
_entity.type
_entity.pdbx_description
1 polymer ?
#
loop_
_entity_poly.entity_id
_entity_poly.type
_entity_poly.pdbx_seq_one_letter_code
_entity_poly.pdbx_strand_id
1 'polypeptide(L)'
;LHVDNNHWCGAVFDYRPEHRGIVLFDLLQPTKSKYYDECEPQPKNLFGEIGTLMHIKRDTSSRQPDVSSCGAAVLTFSEYYLNSIPMPAKPSPAVIKFLRLR
;
A
#
# COMPACT_ATOMS: atom_id res chain seq x y z
N LEU A 1 -6.25 -3.15 -3.00
CA LEU A 1 -7.10 -4.05 -2.19
C LEU A 1 -8.16 -3.19 -1.50
N HIS A 2 -9.44 -3.51 -1.67
CA HIS A 2 -10.54 -2.78 -1.04
C HIS A 2 -11.02 -3.56 0.18
N VAL A 3 -11.00 -2.94 1.36
CA VAL A 3 -11.35 -3.56 2.65
C VAL A 3 -12.38 -2.73 3.40
N ASP A 4 -13.14 -3.37 4.29
CA ASP A 4 -14.21 -2.77 5.10
C ASP A 4 -15.22 -1.91 4.29
N ASN A 5 -15.40 -2.22 3.00
CA ASN A 5 -16.22 -1.47 2.03
C ASN A 5 -15.94 0.04 1.91
N ASN A 6 -14.83 0.55 2.45
CA ASN A 6 -14.56 1.99 2.49
C ASN A 6 -13.07 2.36 2.50
N HIS A 7 -12.18 1.37 2.49
CA HIS A 7 -10.75 1.63 2.60
C HIS A 7 -9.94 0.93 1.52
N TRP A 8 -8.92 1.63 1.04
CA TRP A 8 -7.96 1.10 0.07
C TRP A 8 -6.60 0.92 0.74
N CYS A 9 -6.08 -0.30 0.66
CA CYS A 9 -4.69 -0.63 0.94
C CYS A 9 -4.04 -1.17 -0.34
N GLY A 10 -2.72 -1.14 -0.38
CA GLY A 10 -1.96 -1.62 -1.52
C GLY A 10 -1.13 -2.86 -1.20
N ALA A 11 -0.85 -3.61 -2.26
CA ALA A 11 0.01 -4.78 -2.24
C ALA A 11 0.86 -4.76 -3.51
N VAL A 12 2.17 -4.81 -3.37
CA VAL A 12 3.11 -4.98 -4.49
C VAL A 12 3.80 -6.33 -4.34
N PHE A 13 3.68 -7.16 -5.36
CA PHE A 13 4.44 -8.41 -5.49
C PHE A 13 5.82 -8.05 -6.04
N ASP A 14 6.82 -8.06 -5.17
CA ASP A 14 8.19 -7.77 -5.54
C ASP A 14 8.92 -9.08 -5.84
N TYR A 15 9.38 -9.22 -7.08
CA TYR A 15 10.12 -10.38 -7.57
C TYR A 15 11.62 -10.15 -7.63
N ARG A 16 12.11 -8.95 -7.27
CA ARG A 16 13.55 -8.65 -7.25
C ARG A 16 14.25 -9.57 -6.24
N PRO A 17 15.42 -10.16 -6.57
CA PRO A 17 16.08 -11.15 -5.73
C PRO A 17 16.32 -10.69 -4.28
N GLU A 18 16.69 -9.43 -4.09
CA GLU A 18 17.01 -8.81 -2.80
C GLU A 18 15.77 -8.42 -1.96
N HIS A 19 14.59 -8.38 -2.57
CA HIS A 19 13.35 -7.90 -1.97
C HIS A 19 12.17 -8.84 -2.17
N ARG A 20 12.44 -10.10 -2.57
CA ARG A 20 11.41 -11.08 -2.94
C ARG A 20 10.36 -11.22 -1.84
N GLY A 21 9.14 -10.79 -2.13
CA GLY A 21 8.07 -10.75 -1.13
C GLY A 21 6.86 -9.98 -1.61
N ILE A 22 5.94 -9.74 -0.70
CA ILE A 22 4.78 -8.87 -0.91
C ILE A 22 4.93 -7.69 0.03
N VAL A 23 5.01 -6.50 -0.53
CA VAL A 23 4.97 -5.26 0.24
C VAL A 23 3.52 -4.82 0.36
N LEU A 24 2.98 -4.90 1.57
CA LEU A 24 1.69 -4.35 1.94
C LEU A 24 1.86 -2.95 2.50
N PHE A 25 0.95 -2.05 2.13
CA PHE A 25 0.95 -0.70 2.67
C PHE A 25 -0.47 -0.21 2.89
N ASP A 26 -0.66 0.39 4.06
CA ASP A 26 -1.83 1.16 4.44
C ASP A 26 -1.38 2.57 4.83
N LEU A 27 -1.65 3.52 3.95
CA LEU A 27 -1.21 4.90 4.12
C LEU A 27 -2.11 5.68 5.10
N LEU A 28 -3.24 5.13 5.54
CA LEU A 28 -4.10 5.77 6.55
C LEU A 28 -3.50 5.70 7.95
N GLN A 29 -2.91 4.55 8.34
CA GLN A 29 -2.37 4.34 9.68
C GLN A 29 -1.15 3.39 9.71
N PRO A 30 0.00 3.81 10.28
CA PRO A 30 1.26 3.07 10.11
C PRO A 30 1.45 1.86 11.05
N THR A 31 0.98 1.82 12.30
CA THR A 31 1.49 0.81 13.27
C THR A 31 0.46 -0.02 14.04
N LYS A 32 -0.82 0.37 14.04
CA LYS A 32 -1.91 -0.39 14.70
C LYS A 32 -3.18 -0.43 13.86
N SER A 33 -3.02 -0.33 12.54
CA SER A 33 -4.16 -0.27 11.64
C SER A 33 -4.83 -1.63 11.55
N LYS A 34 -6.09 -1.71 11.96
CA LYS A 34 -6.97 -2.86 11.67
C LYS A 34 -6.94 -3.25 10.20
N TYR A 35 -6.67 -2.28 9.31
CA TYR A 35 -6.65 -2.53 7.88
C TYR A 35 -5.45 -3.38 7.45
N TYR A 36 -4.30 -3.34 8.13
CA TYR A 36 -3.25 -4.30 7.81
C TYR A 36 -3.70 -5.74 8.04
N ASP A 37 -4.37 -5.98 9.16
CA ASP A 37 -4.86 -7.32 9.52
C ASP A 37 -5.96 -7.79 8.55
N GLU A 38 -6.77 -6.86 8.00
CA GLU A 38 -7.76 -7.16 6.96
C GLU A 38 -7.15 -7.35 5.55
N CYS A 39 -6.06 -6.64 5.25
CA CYS A 39 -5.39 -6.67 3.95
C CYS A 39 -4.41 -7.84 3.81
N GLU A 40 -3.76 -8.26 4.89
CA GLU A 40 -2.77 -9.33 4.91
C GLU A 40 -3.24 -10.68 4.37
N PRO A 41 -4.47 -11.17 4.62
CA PRO A 41 -4.96 -12.39 4.01
C PRO A 41 -5.34 -12.23 2.53
N GLN A 42 -5.53 -11.01 2.03
CA GLN A 42 -6.04 -10.77 0.67
C GLN A 42 -5.11 -11.29 -0.44
N PRO A 43 -3.77 -11.08 -0.39
CA PRO A 43 -2.87 -11.66 -1.38
C PRO A 43 -3.03 -13.17 -1.51
N LYS A 44 -3.17 -13.90 -0.39
CA LYS A 44 -3.44 -15.34 -0.42
C LYS A 44 -4.81 -15.67 -1.00
N ASN A 45 -5.85 -14.96 -0.58
CA ASN A 45 -7.21 -15.22 -1.05
C ASN A 45 -7.39 -14.96 -2.55
N LEU A 46 -6.68 -13.96 -3.08
CA LEU A 46 -6.79 -13.54 -4.48
C LEU A 46 -5.81 -14.26 -5.41
N PHE A 47 -4.59 -14.54 -4.96
CA PHE A 47 -3.51 -15.08 -5.79
C PHE A 47 -3.08 -16.50 -5.40
N GLY A 48 -3.79 -17.12 -4.45
CA GLY A 48 -3.63 -18.52 -4.07
C GLY A 48 -2.21 -18.86 -3.60
N GLU A 49 -1.59 -19.82 -4.29
CA GLU A 49 -0.26 -20.32 -3.95
C GLU A 49 0.81 -19.23 -4.06
N ILE A 50 0.71 -18.35 -5.07
CA ILE A 50 1.66 -17.23 -5.24
C ILE A 50 1.63 -16.32 -4.01
N GLY A 51 0.43 -16.01 -3.51
CA GLY A 51 0.26 -15.20 -2.30
C GLY A 51 0.73 -15.89 -1.01
N THR A 52 0.84 -17.21 -1.01
CA THR A 52 1.30 -18.01 0.14
C THR A 52 2.82 -18.16 0.19
N LEU A 53 3.48 -18.26 -0.96
CA LEU A 53 4.91 -18.54 -1.06
C LEU A 53 5.81 -17.32 -0.78
N MET A 54 5.25 -16.11 -0.80
CA MET A 54 6.01 -14.86 -0.65
C MET A 54 5.90 -14.33 0.78
N HIS A 55 7.02 -13.88 1.35
CA HIS A 55 7.02 -13.23 2.66
C HIS A 55 6.31 -11.87 2.57
N ILE A 56 5.38 -11.62 3.49
CA ILE A 56 4.67 -10.35 3.58
C ILE A 56 5.44 -9.40 4.48
N LYS A 57 5.70 -8.19 3.98
CA LYS A 57 6.25 -7.06 4.73
C LYS A 57 5.24 -5.92 4.75
N ARG A 58 4.95 -5.37 5.93
CA ARG A 58 4.18 -4.14 6.09
C ARG A 58 5.11 -2.93 5.92
N ASP A 59 4.79 -2.02 5.01
CA ASP A 59 5.51 -0.76 4.82
C ASP A 59 4.77 0.40 5.48
N THR A 60 5.37 0.92 6.54
CA THR A 60 4.77 1.93 7.41
C THR A 60 5.45 3.30 7.25
N SER A 61 6.23 3.47 6.18
CA SER A 61 7.14 4.62 6.01
C SER A 61 6.44 5.90 5.56
N SER A 62 5.26 5.78 4.93
CA SER A 62 4.50 6.92 4.41
C SER A 62 3.07 6.96 4.96
N ARG A 63 2.52 8.17 5.06
CA ARG A 63 1.18 8.43 5.57
C ARG A 63 0.47 9.48 4.74
N GLN A 64 -0.74 9.16 4.29
CA GLN A 64 -1.62 10.12 3.63
C GLN A 64 -2.04 11.26 4.59
N PRO A 65 -2.32 12.46 4.07
CA PRO A 65 -2.60 13.62 4.90
C PRO A 65 -4.02 13.67 5.47
N ASP A 66 -4.95 12.86 4.97
CA ASP A 66 -6.38 12.92 5.31
C ASP A 66 -7.04 11.53 5.36
N VAL A 67 -8.35 11.47 5.65
CA VAL A 67 -9.10 10.21 5.84
C VAL A 67 -9.76 9.67 4.57
N SER A 68 -9.65 10.39 3.45
CA SER A 68 -10.45 10.18 2.24
C SER A 68 -9.61 9.94 0.97
N SER A 69 -8.30 9.92 1.11
CA SER A 69 -7.35 9.86 0.00
C SER A 69 -6.72 8.49 -0.19
N CYS A 70 -7.22 7.45 0.50
CA CYS A 70 -6.59 6.12 0.55
C CYS A 70 -6.38 5.53 -0.84
N GLY A 71 -7.36 5.65 -1.74
CA GLY A 71 -7.24 5.19 -3.13
C GLY A 71 -6.12 5.91 -3.89
N ALA A 72 -6.13 7.24 -3.89
CA ALA A 72 -5.11 8.04 -4.58
C ALA A 72 -3.71 7.82 -3.99
N ALA A 73 -3.62 7.74 -2.67
CA ALA A 73 -2.37 7.48 -1.97
C ALA A 73 -1.80 6.09 -2.34
N VAL A 74 -2.65 5.05 -2.43
CA VAL A 74 -2.22 3.70 -2.80
C VAL A 74 -1.66 3.64 -4.21
N LEU A 75 -2.31 4.30 -5.18
CA LEU A 75 -1.81 4.39 -6.55
C LEU A 75 -0.46 5.09 -6.60
N THR A 76 -0.33 6.20 -5.87
CA THR A 76 0.91 6.97 -5.79
C THR A 76 2.04 6.16 -5.18
N PHE A 77 1.83 5.49 -4.04
CA PHE A 77 2.85 4.64 -3.45
C PHE A 77 3.30 3.55 -4.42
N SER A 78 2.34 2.91 -5.11
CA SER A 78 2.65 1.86 -6.09
C SER A 78 3.57 2.38 -7.18
N GLU A 79 3.27 3.56 -7.74
CA GLU A 79 4.10 4.20 -8.77
C GLU A 79 5.51 4.53 -8.24
N TYR A 80 5.62 5.13 -7.06
CA TYR A 80 6.90 5.44 -6.43
C TYR A 80 7.73 4.18 -6.18
N TYR A 81 7.10 3.15 -5.62
CA TYR A 81 7.75 1.87 -5.32
C TYR A 81 8.27 1.18 -6.59
N LEU A 82 7.44 1.09 -7.64
CA LEU A 82 7.81 0.48 -8.91
C LEU A 82 8.96 1.23 -9.61
N ASN A 83 8.98 2.56 -9.50
CA ASN A 83 10.04 3.40 -10.05
C ASN A 83 11.26 3.53 -9.14
N SER A 84 11.29 2.85 -7.99
CA SER A 84 12.38 2.95 -7.00
C SER A 84 12.63 4.38 -6.53
N ILE A 85 11.57 5.19 -6.47
CA ILE A 85 11.58 6.55 -5.95
C ILE A 85 11.11 6.50 -4.50
N PRO A 86 11.85 7.07 -3.53
CA PRO A 86 11.41 7.09 -2.15
C PRO A 86 10.15 7.97 -2.02
N MET A 87 9.08 7.40 -1.49
CA MET A 87 7.87 8.16 -1.21
C MET A 87 8.12 9.10 -0.02
N PRO A 88 7.65 10.36 -0.08
CA PRO A 88 7.68 11.24 1.08
C PRO A 88 6.95 10.60 2.26
N ALA A 89 7.52 10.68 3.46
CA ALA A 89 6.88 10.13 4.67
C ALA A 89 5.50 10.76 4.95
N LYS A 90 5.33 12.02 4.54
CA LYS A 90 4.07 12.75 4.67
C LYS A 90 3.84 13.62 3.43
N PRO A 91 3.21 13.08 2.37
CA PRO A 91 2.84 13.87 1.20
C PRO A 91 1.94 15.05 1.61
N SER A 92 2.14 16.21 0.99
CA SER A 92 1.31 17.38 1.29
C SER A 92 -0.12 17.19 0.75
N PRO A 93 -1.13 17.83 1.35
CA PRO A 93 -2.49 17.83 0.81
C PRO A 93 -2.55 18.32 -0.64
N ALA A 94 -1.70 19.28 -1.02
CA ALA A 94 -1.61 19.79 -2.38
C ALA A 94 -1.13 18.71 -3.37
N VAL A 95 -0.12 17.92 -2.99
CA VAL A 95 0.37 16.79 -3.80
C VAL A 95 -0.73 15.75 -3.99
N ILE A 96 -1.42 15.35 -2.93
CA ILE A 96 -2.52 14.39 -3.02
C ILE A 96 -3.68 14.91 -3.86
N LYS A 97 -4.06 16.18 -3.70
CA LYS A 97 -5.08 16.82 -4.54
C LYS A 97 -4.70 16.80 -6.01
N PHE A 98 -3.44 17.09 -6.32
CA PHE A 98 -2.92 17.05 -7.68
C PHE A 98 -2.97 15.64 -8.27
N LEU A 99 -2.61 14.62 -7.48
CA LEU A 99 -2.64 13.22 -7.90
C LEU A 99 -4.06 12.71 -8.16
N ARG A 100 -5.07 13.20 -7.42
CA ARG A 100 -6.49 12.86 -7.66
C ARG A 100 -7.04 13.38 -8.99
N LEU A 101 -6.36 14.33 -9.63
CA LEU A 101 -6.79 14.94 -10.90
C LEU A 101 -6.16 14.29 -12.13
N ARG A 102 -5.27 13.31 -11.94
CA ARG A 102 -4.59 12.56 -13.01
C ARG A 102 -5.20 11.18 -13.16
#